data_AF-A0A536CB52-F1
#
_entry.id   AF-A0A536CB52-F1
#
_cell.length_a   1.000
_cell.length_b   1.000
_cell.length_c   1.000
_cell.angle_alpha   90.00
_cell.angle_beta   90.00
_cell.angle_gamma   90.00
#
_symmetry.space_group_name_H-M   'P 1'
#
loop_
_entity.id
_entity.type
_entity.pdbx_description
1 polymer ?
#
loop_
_entity_poly.entity_id
_entity_poly.type
_entity_poly.pdbx_seq_one_letter_code
_entity_poly.pdbx_strand_id
1 'polypeptide(L)'
;WLPFARVPRGLFLYHMLGGLPPMFLALALALTYVRTLRGHLPGFAMRVSGAVPAYAYLLMVMGFFIYFYPLWTGLPLTADALNSHVWFAFVKPLPNWCLCYWTSPG
;
A
#
# COMPACT_ATOMS: atom_id res chain seq x y z
N TRP A 1 -13.32 2.80 9.19
CA TRP A 1 -12.06 3.53 9.48
C TRP A 1 -12.31 4.79 10.31
N LEU A 2 -13.28 5.64 9.94
CA LEU A 2 -13.56 6.94 10.60
C LEU A 2 -13.70 6.92 12.13
N PRO A 3 -14.36 5.91 12.76
CA PRO A 3 -14.43 5.85 14.22
C PRO A 3 -13.04 5.73 14.85
N PHE A 4 -12.15 4.92 14.28
CA PHE A 4 -10.79 4.73 14.79
C PHE A 4 -9.95 6.00 14.73
N ALA A 5 -10.23 6.94 13.82
CA ALA A 5 -9.52 8.23 13.77
C ALA A 5 -9.84 9.15 14.96
N ARG A 6 -10.91 8.85 15.72
CA ARG A 6 -11.38 9.66 16.86
C ARG A 6 -11.13 8.99 18.22
N VAL A 7 -10.58 7.78 18.24
CA VAL A 7 -10.39 7.04 19.50
C VAL A 7 -9.05 7.44 20.13
N PRO A 8 -9.01 7.90 21.39
CA PRO A 8 -7.80 8.36 22.06
C PRO A 8 -6.89 7.23 22.59
N ARG A 9 -7.04 6.00 22.09
CA ARG A 9 -6.29 4.82 22.57
C ARG A 9 -5.19 4.44 21.57
N GLY A 10 -4.20 3.68 22.04
CA GLY A 10 -3.21 3.08 21.14
C GLY A 10 -3.87 2.20 20.09
N LEU A 11 -3.58 2.46 18.82
CA LEU A 11 -4.08 1.69 17.68
C LEU A 11 -2.91 1.11 16.89
N PHE A 12 -3.14 -0.06 16.34
CA PHE A 12 -2.19 -0.79 15.51
C PHE A 12 -2.78 -1.03 14.12
N LEU A 13 -1.92 -1.30 13.13
CA LEU A 13 -2.32 -1.48 11.73
C LEU A 13 -3.45 -2.50 11.54
N TYR A 14 -3.47 -3.57 12.36
CA TYR A 14 -4.48 -4.62 12.25
C TYR A 14 -5.92 -4.11 12.49
N HIS A 15 -6.11 -2.98 13.18
CA HIS A 15 -7.44 -2.39 13.38
C HIS A 15 -8.07 -1.90 12.07
N MET A 16 -7.27 -1.64 11.05
CA MET A 16 -7.74 -1.24 9.73
C MET A 16 -8.12 -2.43 8.85
N LEU A 17 -7.76 -3.67 9.23
CA LEU A 17 -8.04 -4.87 8.41
C LEU A 17 -9.54 -5.06 8.18
N GLY A 18 -10.38 -4.80 9.19
CA GLY A 18 -11.85 -4.86 9.03
C GLY A 18 -12.41 -3.84 8.04
N GLY A 19 -11.65 -2.77 7.75
CA GLY A 19 -12.01 -1.78 6.73
C GLY A 19 -11.55 -2.14 5.32
N LEU A 20 -10.69 -3.16 5.14
CA LEU A 20 -10.14 -3.51 3.83
C LEU A 20 -11.18 -4.09 2.85
N PRO A 21 -12.12 -4.99 3.24
CA PRO A 21 -13.09 -5.54 2.29
C PRO A 21 -13.89 -4.48 1.52
N PRO A 22 -14.50 -3.46 2.16
CA PRO A 22 -15.20 -2.41 1.42
C PRO A 22 -14.26 -1.52 0.60
N MET A 23 -13.00 -1.33 1.02
CA MET A 23 -12.01 -0.58 0.23
C MET A 23 -11.63 -1.32 -1.06
N PHE A 24 -11.41 -2.64 -0.99
CA PHE A 24 -11.15 -3.46 -2.17
C PHE A 24 -12.36 -3.51 -3.11
N LEU A 25 -13.58 -3.57 -2.57
CA LEU A 25 -14.79 -3.47 -3.38
C LEU A 25 -14.88 -2.12 -4.10
N ALA A 26 -14.66 -1.01 -3.39
CA ALA A 26 -14.67 0.33 -3.98
C ALA A 26 -13.62 0.47 -5.10
N LEU A 27 -12.41 -0.06 -4.88
CA LEU A 27 -11.35 -0.09 -5.89
C LEU A 27 -11.74 -0.95 -7.10
N ALA A 28 -12.32 -2.13 -6.89
CA ALA A 28 -12.76 -3.01 -7.98
C ALA A 28 -13.84 -2.33 -8.85
N LEU A 29 -14.78 -1.62 -8.22
CA LEU A 29 -15.79 -0.82 -8.93
C LEU A 29 -15.14 0.32 -9.72
N ALA A 30 -14.18 1.04 -9.11
CA ALA A 30 -13.45 2.11 -9.78
C ALA A 30 -12.67 1.60 -11.01
N LEU A 31 -11.95 0.48 -10.88
CA LEU A 31 -11.21 -0.12 -11.99
C LEU A 31 -12.14 -0.65 -13.08
N THR A 32 -13.30 -1.19 -12.70
CA THR A 32 -14.33 -1.62 -13.64
C THR A 32 -14.89 -0.44 -14.43
N TYR A 33 -15.18 0.67 -13.76
CA TYR A 33 -15.59 1.91 -14.41
C TYR A 33 -14.49 2.44 -15.35
N VAL A 34 -13.25 2.57 -14.86
CA VAL A 34 -12.10 3.01 -15.66
C VAL A 34 -11.94 2.15 -16.91
N ARG A 35 -12.10 0.83 -16.82
CA ARG A 35 -12.02 -0.08 -17.97
C ARG A 35 -13.02 0.25 -19.08
N THR A 36 -14.17 0.83 -18.76
CA THR A 36 -15.17 1.25 -19.78
C THR A 36 -14.81 2.55 -20.47
N LEU A 37 -13.91 3.35 -19.90
CA LEU A 37 -13.50 4.63 -20.47
C LEU A 37 -12.68 4.41 -21.74
N ARG A 38 -13.06 5.13 -22.79
CA ARG A 38 -12.32 5.22 -24.05
C ARG A 38 -12.15 6.67 -24.40
N GLY A 39 -10.92 7.07 -24.70
CA GLY A 39 -10.57 8.44 -25.04
C GLY A 39 -9.73 8.52 -26.31
N HIS A 40 -9.72 9.69 -26.91
CA HIS A 40 -8.66 10.08 -27.83
C HIS A 40 -7.77 11.09 -27.11
N LEU A 41 -6.47 10.88 -27.22
CA LEU A 41 -5.51 11.88 -26.79
C LEU A 41 -5.54 13.02 -27.81
N PRO A 42 -5.90 14.26 -27.41
CA PRO A 42 -5.85 15.38 -28.34
C PRO A 42 -4.41 15.54 -28.86
N GLY A 43 -4.24 15.55 -30.19
CA GLY A 43 -2.93 15.63 -30.85
C GLY A 43 -2.28 14.29 -31.21
N PHE A 44 -2.83 13.15 -30.79
CA PHE A 44 -2.37 11.81 -31.18
C PHE A 44 -3.52 10.97 -31.76
N ALA A 45 -3.30 10.30 -32.90
CA ALA A 45 -4.25 9.33 -33.46
C ALA A 45 -4.35 8.02 -32.64
N MET A 46 -3.94 8.05 -31.37
CA MET A 46 -3.90 6.89 -30.49
C MET A 46 -5.18 6.81 -29.66
N ARG A 47 -5.87 5.68 -29.76
CA ARG A 47 -7.01 5.36 -28.90
C ARG A 47 -6.49 4.89 -27.55
N VAL A 48 -6.81 5.60 -26.48
CA VAL A 48 -6.49 5.15 -25.12
C VAL A 48 -7.68 4.39 -24.57
N SER A 49 -7.41 3.17 -24.13
CA SER A 49 -8.38 2.33 -23.45
C SER A 49 -8.06 2.32 -21.96
N GLY A 50 -9.05 2.66 -21.13
CA GLY A 50 -8.92 2.53 -19.67
C GLY A 50 -8.73 1.07 -19.21
N ALA A 51 -8.89 0.09 -20.11
CA ALA A 51 -8.50 -1.29 -19.82
C ALA A 51 -6.99 -1.44 -19.54
N VAL A 52 -6.14 -0.66 -20.22
CA VAL A 52 -4.68 -0.73 -20.05
C VAL A 52 -4.26 -0.42 -18.60
N PRO A 53 -4.59 0.74 -18.01
CA PRO A 53 -4.24 1.02 -16.62
C PRO A 53 -4.91 0.06 -15.63
N ALA A 54 -6.12 -0.43 -15.93
CA ALA A 54 -6.78 -1.41 -15.07
C ALA A 54 -6.02 -2.75 -14.99
N TYR A 55 -5.57 -3.29 -16.12
CA TYR A 55 -4.76 -4.51 -16.14
C TYR A 55 -3.34 -4.29 -15.62
N ALA A 56 -2.73 -3.14 -15.92
CA ALA A 56 -1.43 -2.78 -15.37
C ALA A 56 -1.45 -2.73 -13.84
N TYR A 57 -2.51 -2.20 -13.24
CA TYR A 57 -2.70 -2.21 -11.79
C TYR A 57 -2.79 -3.64 -11.23
N LEU A 58 -3.51 -4.55 -11.88
CA LEU A 58 -3.59 -5.95 -11.44
C LEU A 58 -2.22 -6.64 -11.49
N LEU A 59 -1.48 -6.46 -12.58
CA LEU A 59 -0.12 -6.99 -12.71
C LEU A 59 0.81 -6.42 -11.63
N MET A 60 0.70 -5.12 -11.35
CA MET A 60 1.45 -4.48 -10.27
C MET A 60 1.12 -5.11 -8.92
N VAL A 61 -0.16 -5.28 -8.56
CA VAL A 61 -0.55 -5.91 -7.29
C VAL A 61 0.01 -7.32 -7.16
N MET A 62 -0.09 -8.14 -8.22
CA MET A 62 0.50 -9.49 -8.22
C MET A 62 2.02 -9.44 -8.04
N GLY A 63 2.71 -8.52 -8.71
CA GLY A 63 4.15 -8.32 -8.56
C GLY A 63 4.54 -7.89 -7.15
N PHE A 64 3.79 -6.98 -6.54
CA PHE A 64 3.98 -6.58 -5.13
C PHE A 64 3.80 -7.75 -4.19
N PHE A 65 2.79 -8.58 -4.41
CA PHE A 65 2.60 -9.77 -3.60
C PHE A 65 3.82 -10.71 -3.73
N ILE A 66 4.26 -11.03 -4.94
CA ILE A 66 5.43 -11.91 -5.13
C ILE A 66 6.68 -11.32 -4.48
N TYR A 67 6.93 -10.02 -4.67
CA TYR A 67 8.09 -9.34 -4.12
C TYR A 67 8.11 -9.34 -2.59
N PHE A 68 7.00 -9.00 -1.94
CA PHE A 68 6.92 -8.94 -0.48
C PHE A 68 6.62 -10.28 0.20
N TYR A 69 6.47 -11.37 -0.56
CA TYR A 69 6.13 -12.70 -0.06
C TYR A 69 7.00 -13.17 1.12
N PRO A 70 8.34 -12.99 1.12
CA PRO A 70 9.17 -13.42 2.23
C PRO A 70 8.84 -12.71 3.56
N LEU A 71 8.38 -11.45 3.52
CA LEU A 71 8.09 -10.67 4.72
C LEU A 71 6.89 -11.21 5.50
N TRP A 72 5.80 -11.56 4.82
CA TRP A 72 4.60 -12.04 5.52
C TRP A 72 4.59 -13.55 5.74
N THR A 73 5.43 -14.30 5.03
CA THR A 73 5.61 -15.75 5.25
C THR A 73 6.73 -16.07 6.25
N GLY A 74 7.57 -15.08 6.57
CA GLY A 74 8.72 -15.29 7.46
C GLY A 74 9.84 -16.11 6.82
N LEU A 75 9.93 -16.14 5.48
CA LEU A 75 11.06 -16.78 4.80
C LEU A 75 12.35 -16.02 5.12
N PRO A 76 13.48 -16.74 5.25
CA PRO A 76 14.76 -16.11 5.57
C PRO A 76 15.18 -15.15 4.46
N LEU A 77 15.53 -13.93 4.86
CA LEU A 77 16.07 -12.87 4.01
C LEU A 77 17.47 -12.50 4.50
N THR A 78 18.38 -12.20 3.58
CA THR A 78 19.65 -11.57 3.94
C THR A 78 19.41 -10.12 4.37
N ALA A 79 20.36 -9.51 5.08
CA ALA A 79 20.25 -8.12 5.52
C ALA A 79 20.08 -7.15 4.34
N ASP A 80 20.82 -7.35 3.25
CA ASP A 80 20.70 -6.52 2.04
C ASP A 80 19.33 -6.68 1.37
N ALA A 81 18.83 -7.92 1.30
CA ALA A 81 17.50 -8.18 0.78
C ALA A 81 16.45 -7.47 1.65
N LEU A 82 16.51 -7.58 2.97
CA LEU A 82 15.60 -6.87 3.88
C LEU A 82 15.64 -5.35 3.65
N ASN A 83 16.83 -4.76 3.54
CA ASN A 83 16.98 -3.32 3.27
C ASN A 83 16.31 -2.89 1.96
N SER A 84 16.38 -3.72 0.91
CA SER A 84 15.72 -3.41 -0.36
C SER A 84 14.18 -3.40 -0.27
N HIS A 85 13.59 -4.08 0.72
CA HIS A 85 12.14 -4.10 0.94
C HIS A 85 11.65 -2.93 1.81
N VAL A 86 12.55 -2.16 2.44
CA VAL A 86 12.20 -0.97 3.24
C VAL A 86 12.18 0.26 2.35
N TRP A 87 11.00 0.60 1.82
CA TRP A 87 10.86 1.72 0.89
C TRP A 87 10.60 3.06 1.60
N PHE A 88 10.13 3.01 2.83
CA PHE A 88 9.87 4.17 3.66
C PHE A 88 10.81 4.12 4.87
N ALA A 89 11.78 5.02 4.90
CA ALA A 89 12.54 5.26 6.11
C ALA A 89 11.69 6.14 7.04
N PHE A 90 11.58 5.76 8.31
CA PHE A 90 11.17 6.70 9.34
C PHE A 90 12.29 7.72 9.54
N VAL A 91 12.37 8.71 8.66
CA VAL A 91 13.20 9.89 8.91
C VAL A 91 12.49 10.61 10.05
N LYS A 92 13.01 10.52 11.28
CA LYS A 92 12.48 11.28 12.41
C LYS A 92 12.38 12.75 12.01
N PRO A 93 11.19 13.34 11.90
CA PRO A 93 11.08 14.79 11.98
C PRO A 93 10.98 15.11 13.48
N LEU A 94 11.96 15.83 14.03
CA LEU A 94 11.91 16.51 15.35
C LEU A 94 12.39 15.70 16.58
N PRO A 95 12.82 16.40 17.68
CA PRO A 95 13.93 15.95 18.50
C PRO A 95 13.59 14.78 19.44
N ASN A 96 14.66 14.07 19.77
CA ASN A 96 14.88 12.91 20.65
C ASN A 96 14.20 12.87 22.04
N TRP A 97 13.28 13.77 22.39
CA TRP A 97 12.68 13.82 23.74
C TRP A 97 11.36 13.03 23.89
N CYS A 98 10.75 12.54 22.80
CA CYS A 98 9.50 11.75 22.87
C CYS A 98 9.68 10.22 22.76
N LEU A 99 10.91 9.70 22.74
CA LEU A 99 11.17 8.25 22.68
C LEU A 99 11.64 7.71 24.04
N CYS A 100 10.77 7.79 25.05
CA CYS A 100 11.05 7.22 26.37
C CYS A 100 10.44 5.82 26.60
N TYR A 101 9.99 5.11 25.56
CA TYR A 101 9.30 3.82 25.77
C TYR A 101 9.87 2.61 25.02
N TRP A 102 11.02 2.73 24.34
CA TRP A 102 11.63 1.59 23.61
C TRP A 102 13.15 1.44 23.76
N THR A 103 13.76 2.03 24.79
CA THR A 103 15.10 1.61 25.24
C THR A 103 14.97 0.96 26.61
N SER A 104 14.66 -0.33 26.63
CA SER A 104 15.05 -1.20 27.74
C SER A 104 16.33 -1.92 27.31
N PRO A 105 17.51 -1.53 27.80
CA PRO A 105 18.66 -2.42 27.80
C PRO A 105 18.48 -3.39 28.97
N GLY A 106 18.05 -4.60 28.66
CA GLY A 106 18.28 -5.79 29.47
C GLY A 106 19.28 -6.66 28.74
#